data_AF-A0A3C0RCF2-F1
#
_entry.id   AF-A0A3C0RCF2-F1
#
_cell.length_a   1.000
_cell.length_b   1.000
_cell.length_c   1.000
_cell.angle_alpha   90.00
_cell.angle_beta   90.00
_cell.angle_gamma   90.00
#
_symmetry.space_group_name_H-M   'P 1'
#
loop_
_entity.id
_entity.type
_entity.pdbx_description
1 polymer ?
#
loop_
_entity_poly.entity_id
_entity_poly.type
_entity_poly.pdbx_seq_one_letter_code
_entity_poly.pdbx_strand_id
1 'polypeptide(L)' 'VTTRGHVHYVVTEYGVAYLYGKNLRQRAKALINIAHPDDRENLTKACYDRFKIFL' A
#
# COMPACT_ATOMS: atom_id res chain seq x y z
N VAL A 1 1.35 -2.85 20.94
CA VAL A 1 0.64 -3.19 19.68
C VAL A 1 0.83 -2.07 18.66
N THR A 2 1.26 -2.38 17.43
CA THR A 2 1.35 -1.39 16.34
C THR A 2 0.13 -1.56 15.44
N THR A 3 -0.89 -0.74 15.64
CA THR A 3 -2.10 -0.81 14.82
C THR A 3 -1.85 -0.16 13.46
N ARG A 4 -2.73 -0.42 12.50
CA ARG A 4 -2.69 0.28 11.20
C ARG A 4 -2.71 1.81 11.35
N GLY A 5 -3.36 2.33 12.41
CA GLY A 5 -3.39 3.76 12.72
C GLY A 5 -2.05 4.34 13.20
N HIS A 6 -1.20 3.51 13.82
CA HIS A 6 0.11 3.96 14.35
C HIS A 6 1.21 4.03 13.27
N VAL A 7 1.02 3.37 12.12
CA VAL A 7 2.07 3.31 11.09
C VAL A 7 2.09 4.60 10.27
N HIS A 8 3.20 5.34 10.35
CA HIS A 8 3.42 6.56 9.58
C HIS A 8 4.23 6.29 8.32
N TYR A 9 5.35 5.57 8.44
CA TYR A 9 6.24 5.27 7.33
C TYR A 9 6.49 3.77 7.22
N VAL A 10 6.60 3.29 5.98
CA VAL A 10 7.08 1.96 5.63
C VAL A 10 8.19 2.14 4.61
N VAL A 11 9.31 1.45 4.81
CA VAL A 11 10.52 1.59 3.99
C VAL A 11 10.91 0.21 3.45
N THR A 12 11.24 0.17 2.17
CA THR A 12 11.81 -0.98 1.48
C THR A 12 13.00 -0.51 0.63
N GLU A 13 13.73 -1.46 0.04
CA GLU A 13 14.76 -1.22 -0.96
C GLU A 13 14.24 -0.49 -2.22
N TYR A 14 12.93 -0.48 -2.43
CA TYR A 14 12.27 0.20 -3.56
C TYR A 14 11.70 1.58 -3.22
N GLY A 15 11.78 2.04 -1.96
CA GLY A 15 11.42 3.39 -1.57
C GLY A 15 10.69 3.51 -0.22
N VAL A 16 10.00 4.63 -0.04
CA VAL A 16 9.33 5.00 1.22
C VAL A 16 7.85 5.31 0.99
N ALA A 17 6.97 4.68 1.76
CA ALA A 17 5.54 4.93 1.77
C ALA A 17 5.10 5.62 3.07
N TYR A 18 4.63 6.86 2.95
CA TYR A 18 3.93 7.56 4.02
C TYR A 18 2.45 7.16 4.06
N LEU A 19 1.91 6.78 5.23
CA LEU A 19 0.59 6.20 5.43
C LEU A 19 -0.32 6.97 6.41
N TYR A 20 0.22 7.93 7.15
CA TYR A 20 -0.56 8.71 8.12
C TYR A 20 -1.54 9.64 7.40
N GLY A 21 -2.78 9.73 7.90
CA GLY A 21 -3.87 10.48 7.26
C GLY A 21 -4.41 9.90 5.95
N LYS A 22 -3.85 8.80 5.45
CA LYS A 22 -4.29 8.16 4.19
C LYS A 22 -5.43 7.16 4.44
N ASN A 23 -6.42 7.16 3.53
CA ASN A 23 -7.47 6.15 3.53
C ASN A 23 -6.93 4.77 3.07
N LEU A 24 -7.70 3.69 3.26
CA LEU A 24 -7.23 2.34 2.94
C LEU A 24 -6.77 2.15 1.48
N ARG A 25 -7.41 2.84 0.52
CA ARG A 25 -7.04 2.76 -0.90
C ARG A 25 -5.71 3.45 -1.18
N GLN A 26 -5.56 4.67 -0.66
CA GLN A 26 -4.31 5.43 -0.76
C GLN A 26 -3.15 4.71 -0.09
N ARG A 27 -3.41 4.02 1.04
CA ARG A 27 -2.41 3.18 1.72
C ARG A 27 -2.02 1.97 0.88
N ALA A 28 -2.99 1.28 0.30
CA ALA A 28 -2.72 0.15 -0.60
C ALA A 28 -1.88 0.59 -1.80
N LYS A 29 -2.23 1.71 -2.45
CA LYS A 29 -1.45 2.33 -3.54
C LYS A 29 -0.01 2.62 -3.14
N ALA A 30 0.16 3.28 -1.98
CA ALA A 30 1.48 3.66 -1.49
C ALA A 30 2.35 2.42 -1.17
N LEU A 31 1.75 1.36 -0.63
CA LEU A 31 2.44 0.10 -0.33
C LEU A 31 2.80 -0.68 -1.60
N ILE A 32 1.90 -0.75 -2.59
CA ILE A 32 2.17 -1.40 -3.89
C ILE A 32 3.34 -0.72 -4.60
N ASN A 33 3.43 0.61 -4.54
CA ASN A 33 4.50 1.38 -5.18
C ASN A 33 5.90 1.07 -4.61
N ILE A 34 5.99 0.67 -3.34
CA ILE A 34 7.26 0.31 -2.69
C ILE A 34 7.45 -1.21 -2.59
N ALA A 35 6.55 -2.01 -3.16
CA ALA A 35 6.70 -3.47 -3.21
C ALA A 35 7.69 -3.90 -4.30
N HIS A 36 8.20 -5.14 -4.17
CA HIS A 36 9.03 -5.79 -5.18
C HIS A 36 8.32 -5.79 -6.54
N PRO A 37 9.01 -5.47 -7.67
CA PRO A 37 8.40 -5.36 -8.99
C PRO A 37 7.51 -6.55 -9.38
N ASP A 38 7.98 -7.77 -9.09
CA ASP A 38 7.26 -9.02 -9.42
C ASP A 38 5.93 -9.18 -8.67
N ASP A 39 5.80 -8.56 -7.49
CA ASP A 39 4.58 -8.67 -6.67
C ASP A 39 3.54 -7.59 -7.00
N ARG A 40 3.93 -6.51 -7.70
CA ARG A 40 3.08 -5.33 -7.91
C ARG A 40 1.81 -5.68 -8.67
N GLU A 41 1.89 -6.55 -9.67
CA GLU A 41 0.73 -6.97 -10.46
C GLU A 41 -0.30 -7.70 -9.60
N ASN A 42 0.16 -8.70 -8.83
CA ASN A 42 -0.70 -9.48 -7.94
C ASN A 42 -1.34 -8.62 -6.86
N LEU A 43 -0.57 -7.72 -6.24
CA LEU A 43 -1.09 -6.79 -5.22
C LEU A 43 -2.08 -5.79 -5.81
N THR A 44 -1.84 -5.31 -7.04
CA THR A 44 -2.75 -4.40 -7.74
C THR A 44 -4.08 -5.09 -8.04
N LYS A 45 -4.04 -6.33 -8.53
CA LYS A 45 -5.23 -7.15 -8.77
C LYS A 45 -6.01 -7.39 -7.47
N ALA A 46 -5.34 -7.79 -6.39
CA ALA A 46 -5.96 -7.97 -5.08
C ALA A 46 -6.57 -6.67 -4.52
N CYS A 47 -5.92 -5.52 -4.75
CA CYS A 47 -6.44 -4.21 -4.38
C CYS A 47 -7.72 -3.87 -5.15
N TYR A 48 -7.72 -4.09 -6.47
CA TYR A 48 -8.90 -3.92 -7.31
C TYR A 48 -10.04 -4.84 -6.86
N ASP A 49 -9.76 -6.12 -6.61
CA ASP A 49 -10.78 -7.07 -6.17
C ASP A 49 -11.38 -6.72 -4.81
N ARG A 50 -10.59 -6.13 -3.92
CA ARG A 50 -11.05 -5.73 -2.59
C ARG A 50 -11.90 -4.47 -2.60
N PHE A 51 -11.53 -3.47 -3.40
CA PHE A 51 -12.18 -2.15 -3.39
C PHE A 51 -13.17 -1.92 -4.53
N LYS A 52 -13.16 -2.79 -5.55
CA LYS A 52 -14.02 -2.81 -6.75
C LYS A 52 -14.12 -1.47 -7.50
N ILE A 53 -13.20 -0.56 -7.22
CA ILE A 53 -13.12 0.80 -7.77
C ILE A 53 -11.65 1.06 -8.08
N PHE A 54 -11.40 1.64 -9.26
CA PHE A 54 -10.04 1.86 -9.75
C PHE A 54 -9.26 2.91 -8.92
N LEU A 55 -7.94 2.78 -8.96
CA LEU A 55 -6.91 3.53 -8.22
C LEU A 55 -6.66 4.95 -8.71
#